data_AF-A0A2R4XNY9-F1
#
_entry.id   AF-A0A2R4XNY9-F1
#
_cell.length_a   1.000
_cell.length_b   1.000
_cell.length_c   1.000
_cell.angle_alpha   90.00
_cell.angle_beta   90.00
_cell.angle_gamma   90.00
#
_symmetry.space_group_name_H-M   'P 1'
#
loop_
_entity.id
_entity.type
_entity.pdbx_description
1 polymer ?
#
loop_
_entity_poly.entity_id
_entity_poly.type
_entity_poly.pdbx_seq_one_letter_code
_entity_poly.pdbx_strand_id
1 'polypeptide(L)' 'MDNQHRQIKGYRELSQEEIDLMNQIKQKGAELSQLVQSLRDTEGLDQRWISIGATDLQTGLMALTRGVAKPTFF' A
#
# COMPACT_ATOMS: atom_id res chain seq x y z
N MET A 1 -8.29 -13.71 -18.12
CA MET A 1 -8.70 -14.32 -16.84
C MET A 1 -9.84 -13.49 -16.31
N ASP A 2 -11.04 -14.04 -16.39
CA ASP A 2 -12.31 -13.39 -16.14
C ASP A 2 -12.39 -12.67 -14.79
N ASN A 3 -13.04 -11.51 -14.80
CA ASN A 3 -13.24 -10.60 -13.68
C ASN A 3 -13.70 -11.31 -12.40
N GLN A 4 -12.75 -11.59 -11.52
CA GLN A 4 -12.98 -12.10 -10.17
C GLN A 4 -13.42 -10.98 -9.21
N HIS A 5 -14.33 -10.10 -9.65
CA HIS A 5 -14.99 -9.12 -8.79
C HIS A 5 -16.31 -9.70 -8.31
N ARG A 6 -16.27 -10.82 -7.58
CA ARG A 6 -17.42 -11.22 -6.76
C ARG A 6 -17.45 -10.27 -5.57
N GLN A 7 -18.47 -9.41 -5.54
CA GLN A 7 -18.76 -8.49 -4.44
C GLN A 7 -18.54 -9.19 -3.09
N ILE A 8 -17.57 -8.73 -2.32
CA ILE A 8 -17.50 -9.07 -0.90
C ILE A 8 -18.54 -8.17 -0.22
N LYS A 9 -19.50 -8.79 0.46
CA LYS A 9 -20.60 -8.12 1.15
C LYS A 9 -20.05 -7.00 2.06
N GLY A 10 -20.46 -5.75 1.83
CA GLY A 10 -20.05 -4.58 2.61
C GLY A 10 -18.97 -3.69 2.00
N TYR A 11 -18.42 -4.03 0.84
CA TYR A 11 -17.50 -3.17 0.08
C TYR A 11 -18.21 -2.53 -1.11
N ARG A 12 -17.87 -1.26 -1.39
CA ARG A 12 -18.30 -0.60 -2.62
C ARG A 12 -17.66 -1.26 -3.83
N GLU A 13 -18.33 -1.18 -4.98
CA GLU A 13 -17.70 -1.51 -6.25
C GLU A 13 -16.70 -0.42 -6.64
N LEU A 14 -15.54 -0.85 -7.15
CA LEU A 14 -14.51 0.00 -7.70
C LEU A 14 -14.66 0.04 -9.22
N SER A 15 -14.43 1.21 -9.83
CA SER A 15 -14.24 1.26 -11.28
C SER A 15 -12.93 0.57 -11.68
N GLN A 16 -12.78 0.24 -12.96
CA GLN A 16 -11.52 -0.32 -13.46
C GLN A 16 -10.33 0.62 -13.20
N GLU A 17 -10.54 1.92 -13.38
CA GLU A 17 -9.53 2.95 -13.08
C GLU A 17 -9.11 2.92 -11.60
N GLU A 18 -10.07 2.76 -10.69
CA GLU A 18 -9.79 2.64 -9.25
C GLU A 18 -9.06 1.34 -8.91
N ILE A 19 -9.38 0.23 -9.59
CA ILE A 19 -8.66 -1.04 -9.45
C ILE A 19 -7.20 -0.89 -9.93
N ASP A 20 -6.99 -0.21 -11.05
CA ASP A 20 -5.66 0.03 -11.59
C ASP A 20 -4.83 0.89 -10.64
N LEU A 21 -5.43 1.92 -10.03
CA LEU A 21 -4.79 2.72 -8.99
C LEU A 21 -4.45 1.89 -7.73
N MET A 22 -5.34 1.01 -7.29
CA MET A 22 -5.06 0.09 -6.17
C MET A 22 -3.85 -0.80 -6.47
N ASN A 23 -3.75 -1.33 -7.70
CA ASN A 23 -2.63 -2.17 -8.11
C ASN A 23 -1.33 -1.38 -8.20
N GLN A 24 -1.37 -0.15 -8.72
CA GLN A 24 -0.21 0.75 -8.73
C GLN A 24 0.29 1.05 -7.31
N ILE A 25 -0.60 1.35 -6.36
CA ILE A 25 -0.24 1.58 -4.95
C ILE A 25 0.42 0.34 -4.35
N LYS A 26 -0.14 -0.86 -4.59
CA LYS A 26 0.45 -2.13 -4.11
C LYS A 26 1.83 -2.38 -4.69
N GLN A 27 2.01 -2.14 -5.99
CA GLN A 27 3.31 -2.27 -6.64
C GLN A 27 4.35 -1.34 -6.00
N LYS A 28 4.00 -0.07 -5.78
CA LYS A 28 4.88 0.89 -5.09
C LYS A 28 5.17 0.48 -3.66
N GLY A 29 4.20 -0.09 -2.96
CA GLY A 29 4.43 -0.67 -1.63
C GLY A 29 5.49 -1.78 -1.63
N ALA A 30 5.47 -2.66 -2.63
CA ALA A 30 6.48 -3.71 -2.77
C ALA A 30 7.88 -3.14 -3.05
N GLU A 31 8.00 -2.19 -3.99
CA GLU A 31 9.26 -1.50 -4.30
C GLU A 31 9.84 -0.78 -3.08
N LEU A 32 9.01 -0.03 -2.34
CA LEU A 32 9.42 0.66 -1.13
C LEU A 32 9.82 -0.32 0.00
N SER A 33 9.13 -1.45 0.13
CA SER A 33 9.49 -2.47 1.11
C SER A 33 10.87 -3.08 0.82
N GLN A 34 11.18 -3.32 -0.45
CA GLN A 34 12.51 -3.79 -0.86
C GLN A 34 13.59 -2.76 -0.53
N LEU A 35 13.34 -1.47 -0.81
CA LEU A 35 14.26 -0.40 -0.45
C LEU A 35 14.51 -0.34 1.07
N VAL A 36 13.44 -0.38 1.87
CA VAL A 36 13.54 -0.39 3.34
C VAL A 36 14.35 -1.59 3.82
N GLN A 37 14.19 -2.75 3.22
CA GLN A 37 14.96 -3.95 3.58
C GLN A 37 16.46 -3.74 3.30
N SER A 38 16.82 -3.24 2.12
CA SER A 38 18.22 -2.92 1.79
C SER A 38 18.84 -1.91 2.78
N LEU A 39 18.06 -0.90 3.21
CA LEU A 39 18.51 0.07 4.21
C LEU A 39 18.72 -0.56 5.60
N ARG A 40 17.85 -1.50 5.99
CA ARG A 40 17.99 -2.24 7.26
C ARG A 40 19.20 -3.16 7.27
N ASP A 41 19.53 -3.75 6.12
CA ASP A 41 20.66 -4.66 5.97
C ASP A 41 22.00 -3.92 5.82
N THR A 42 21.98 -2.60 5.64
CA THR A 42 23.21 -1.79 5.50
C THR A 42 23.76 -1.37 6.87
N GLU A 43 24.97 -1.81 7.18
CA GLU A 43 25.69 -1.43 8.40
C GLU A 43 26.04 0.06 8.44
N GLY A 44 26.05 0.66 9.63
CA GLY A 44 26.44 2.05 9.84
C GLY A 44 25.33 3.09 9.58
N LEU A 45 24.15 2.69 9.12
CA LEU A 45 23.00 3.60 9.00
C LEU A 45 22.24 3.76 10.32
N ASP A 46 21.59 4.92 10.50
CA ASP A 46 20.71 5.16 11.63
C ASP A 46 19.38 4.40 11.47
N GLN A 47 19.32 3.23 12.12
CA GLN A 47 18.17 2.32 12.06
C GLN A 47 16.90 2.90 12.72
N ARG A 48 17.02 3.90 13.60
CA ARG A 48 15.86 4.58 14.17
C ARG A 48 15.17 5.40 13.08
N TRP A 49 15.92 6.19 12.31
CA TRP A 49 15.34 6.97 11.21
C TRP A 49 14.81 6.09 10.08
N ILE A 50 15.46 4.97 9.77
CA ILE A 50 14.94 3.99 8.80
C ILE A 50 13.60 3.40 9.27
N SER A 51 13.48 3.09 10.56
CA SER A 51 12.23 2.55 11.12
C SER A 51 11.09 3.57 11.11
N ILE A 52 11.38 4.85 11.36
CA ILE A 52 10.42 5.95 11.24
C ILE A 52 9.95 6.06 9.78
N GLY A 53 10.89 6.18 8.83
CA GLY A 53 10.56 6.28 7.41
C GLY A 53 9.75 5.08 6.90
N ALA A 54 10.10 3.86 7.32
CA ALA A 54 9.34 2.66 6.96
C ALA A 54 7.88 2.72 7.46
N THR A 55 7.68 3.18 8.70
CA THR A 55 6.34 3.33 9.30
C THR A 55 5.53 4.41 8.59
N ASP A 56 6.15 5.55 8.27
CA ASP A 56 5.50 6.66 7.58
C ASP A 56 5.11 6.28 6.15
N LEU A 57 5.99 5.57 5.42
CA LEU A 57 5.69 5.04 4.09
C LEU A 57 4.52 4.04 4.14
N GLN A 58 4.53 3.11 5.08
CA GLN A 58 3.43 2.16 5.25
C GLN A 58 2.11 2.87 5.57
N THR A 59 2.15 3.86 6.46
CA THR A 59 0.99 4.68 6.82
C THR A 59 0.47 5.47 5.61
N GLY A 60 1.37 6.07 4.83
CA GLY A 60 1.03 6.76 3.59
C GLY A 60 0.36 5.85 2.57
N LEU A 61 0.92 4.66 2.32
CA LEU A 61 0.35 3.67 1.39
C LEU A 61 -1.04 3.19 1.86
N MET A 62 -1.23 3.01 3.17
CA MET A 62 -2.53 2.69 3.75
C MET A 62 -3.54 3.83 3.55
N ALA A 63 -3.13 5.08 3.77
CA ALA A 63 -3.97 6.26 3.55
C ALA A 63 -4.37 6.41 2.07
N LEU A 64 -3.43 6.23 1.14
CA LEU A 64 -3.70 6.24 -0.31
C LEU A 64 -4.68 5.13 -0.71
N THR A 65 -4.44 3.90 -0.21
CA THR A 65 -5.33 2.75 -0.43
C THR A 65 -6.74 3.06 0.08
N ARG A 66 -6.86 3.68 1.26
CA ARG A 66 -8.16 4.06 1.83
C ARG A 66 -8.83 5.19 1.06
N GLY A 67 -8.06 6.12 0.50
CA GLY A 67 -8.53 7.18 -0.39
C GLY A 67 -9.15 6.63 -1.67
N VAL A 68 -8.57 5.57 -2.24
CA VAL A 68 -9.17 4.84 -3.35
C VAL A 68 -10.35 4.01 -2.86
N ALA A 69 -10.22 3.23 -1.78
CA ALA A 69 -11.29 2.33 -1.34
C ALA A 69 -12.57 3.05 -0.85
N LYS A 70 -12.48 4.27 -0.31
CA LYS A 70 -13.59 5.06 0.27
C LYS A 70 -14.53 4.19 1.14
N PRO A 71 -14.01 3.51 2.17
CA PRO A 71 -14.84 2.64 3.01
C PRO A 71 -15.89 3.46 3.76
N THR A 72 -17.09 2.90 3.91
CA THR A 72 -18.20 3.52 4.66
C THR A 72 -18.23 3.08 6.13
N PHE A 73 -17.19 2.39 6.60
CA PHE A 73 -17.03 1.90 7.97
C PHE A 73 -15.66 2.30 8.53
N PHE A 74 -15.54 2.25 9.86
CA PHE A 74 -14.35 2.62 10.62
C PHE A 74 -13.29 1.52 10.57
#